data_AF-A0A1F9VPA0-F1
#
_entry.id   AF-A0A1F9VPA0-F1
#
_cell.length_a   1.000
_cell.length_b   1.000
_cell.length_c   1.000
_cell.angle_alpha   90.00
_cell.angle_beta   90.00
_cell.angle_gamma   90.00
#
_symmetry.space_group_name_H-M   'P 1'
#
loop_
_entity.id
_entity.type
_entity.pdbx_description
1 polymer ?
#
loop_
_entity_poly.entity_id
_entity_poly.type
_entity_poly.pdbx_seq_one_letter_code
_entity_poly.pdbx_strand_id
1 'polypeptide(L)'
;MKNSDEHSSPVIPFALGLAAGAAVGALIASAAFADVRRRLKNWVGEHLKMRLLAEMKRQSLTDEILADHRAILGDLGRLEGLLAASPGGAELSCAEVQRLLQSLRKRLAAHFELEESGGKFEEVTEFRPEFNRQVAALYEEHRELLRRADGLCELAETPASQEASGARTLQRAFLEFAADLRLHERKENDIILEAYLTDVGTAG
;
A
#
# COMPACT_ATOMS: atom_id res chain seq x y z
N MET A 1 -84.56 48.25 -52.84
CA MET A 1 -84.34 47.25 -53.93
C MET A 1 -82.84 47.07 -54.12
N LYS A 2 -82.38 45.80 -54.05
CA LYS A 2 -81.00 45.28 -54.25
C LYS A 2 -80.00 45.58 -53.11
N ASN A 3 -79.76 44.63 -52.19
CA ASN A 3 -78.87 43.44 -52.25
C ASN A 3 -77.38 43.81 -52.38
N SER A 4 -76.60 43.48 -51.34
CA SER A 4 -75.23 42.95 -51.34
C SER A 4 -74.70 43.02 -49.89
N ASP A 5 -74.00 42.09 -49.30
CA ASP A 5 -73.81 40.65 -49.51
C ASP A 5 -73.14 40.16 -48.22
N GLU A 6 -73.51 38.96 -47.80
CA GLU A 6 -72.97 38.27 -46.63
C GLU A 6 -71.49 37.91 -46.87
N HIS A 7 -70.63 38.19 -45.89
CA HIS A 7 -69.31 37.57 -45.79
C HIS A 7 -69.25 36.72 -44.53
N SER A 8 -69.61 35.45 -44.75
CA SER A 8 -69.47 34.36 -43.80
C SER A 8 -68.03 33.84 -43.86
N SER A 9 -67.24 34.13 -42.83
CA SER A 9 -65.92 33.52 -42.65
C SER A 9 -66.07 32.12 -42.05
N PRO A 10 -65.38 31.10 -42.57
CA PRO A 10 -65.38 29.77 -41.96
C PRO A 10 -64.51 29.77 -40.70
N VAL A 11 -65.13 29.46 -39.56
CA VAL A 11 -64.42 29.10 -38.33
C VAL A 11 -63.89 27.68 -38.51
N ILE A 12 -62.59 27.53 -38.74
CA ILE A 12 -61.90 26.23 -38.71
C ILE A 12 -61.81 25.78 -37.23
N PRO A 13 -62.26 24.58 -36.85
CA PRO A 13 -62.08 24.09 -35.49
C PRO A 13 -60.62 23.66 -35.30
N PHE A 14 -59.85 24.49 -34.60
CA PHE A 14 -58.52 24.16 -34.09
C PHE A 14 -58.67 23.28 -32.84
N ALA A 15 -59.03 22.01 -33.03
CA ALA A 15 -59.21 21.08 -31.91
C ALA A 15 -58.66 19.69 -32.25
N LEU A 16 -57.38 19.59 -32.57
CA LEU A 16 -56.62 18.33 -32.55
C LEU A 16 -55.12 18.67 -32.57
N GLY A 17 -54.49 18.70 -31.39
CA GLY A 17 -53.05 18.93 -31.32
C GLY A 17 -52.42 18.77 -29.95
N LEU A 18 -53.18 18.88 -28.85
CA LEU A 18 -52.57 18.86 -27.50
C LEU A 18 -52.45 17.47 -26.85
N ALA A 19 -53.18 16.45 -27.29
CA ALA A 19 -53.17 15.15 -26.60
C ALA A 19 -51.98 14.25 -26.99
N ALA A 20 -51.46 14.36 -28.23
CA ALA A 20 -50.34 13.53 -28.69
C ALA A 20 -48.99 13.96 -28.10
N GLY A 21 -48.78 15.26 -27.87
CA GLY A 21 -47.52 15.80 -27.31
C GLY A 21 -47.28 15.41 -25.85
N ALA A 22 -48.33 15.34 -25.03
CA ALA A 22 -48.22 15.00 -23.61
C ALA A 22 -47.85 13.51 -23.39
N ALA A 23 -48.41 12.60 -24.20
CA ALA A 23 -48.10 11.17 -24.10
C ALA A 23 -46.68 10.84 -24.60
N VAL A 24 -46.21 11.48 -25.67
CA VAL A 24 -44.85 11.34 -26.18
C VAL A 24 -43.84 11.98 -25.22
N GLY A 25 -44.15 13.14 -24.63
CA GLY A 25 -43.33 13.78 -23.59
C GLY A 25 -43.17 12.92 -22.33
N ALA A 26 -44.25 12.26 -21.88
CA ALA A 26 -44.22 11.35 -20.73
C ALA A 26 -43.40 10.07 -20.99
N LEU A 27 -43.49 9.50 -22.21
CA LEU A 27 -42.69 8.33 -22.62
C LEU A 27 -41.20 8.67 -22.78
N ILE A 28 -40.87 9.83 -23.36
CA ILE A 28 -39.47 10.29 -23.48
C ILE A 28 -38.89 10.61 -22.10
N ALA A 29 -39.66 11.25 -21.21
CA ALA A 29 -39.26 11.44 -19.82
C ALA A 29 -39.03 10.10 -19.11
N SER A 30 -39.94 9.14 -19.26
CA SER A 30 -39.81 7.79 -18.67
C SER A 30 -38.56 7.04 -19.17
N ALA A 31 -38.29 7.09 -20.48
CA ALA A 31 -37.10 6.47 -21.07
C ALA A 31 -35.79 7.15 -20.63
N ALA A 32 -35.78 8.49 -20.55
CA ALA A 32 -34.65 9.26 -20.04
C ALA A 32 -34.37 8.96 -18.56
N PHE A 33 -35.42 8.87 -17.73
CA PHE A 33 -35.30 8.47 -16.32
C PHE A 33 -34.80 7.03 -16.17
N ALA A 34 -35.24 6.11 -17.03
CA ALA A 34 -34.75 4.73 -17.03
C ALA A 34 -33.26 4.65 -17.42
N ASP A 35 -32.81 5.44 -18.40
CA ASP A 35 -31.40 5.50 -18.80
C ASP A 35 -30.52 6.13 -17.70
N VAL A 36 -30.96 7.24 -17.10
CA VAL A 36 -30.26 7.88 -15.97
C VAL A 36 -30.14 6.89 -14.80
N ARG A 37 -31.23 6.20 -14.44
CA ARG A 37 -31.22 5.20 -13.36
C ARG A 37 -30.29 4.04 -13.68
N ARG A 38 -30.23 3.58 -14.93
CA ARG A 38 -29.31 2.51 -15.38
C ARG A 38 -27.85 2.97 -15.30
N ARG A 39 -27.53 4.17 -15.78
CA ARG A 39 -26.18 4.74 -15.70
C ARG A 39 -25.74 4.93 -14.26
N LEU A 40 -26.63 5.41 -13.39
CA LEU A 40 -26.35 5.58 -11.97
C LEU A 40 -26.07 4.22 -11.30
N LYS A 41 -26.89 3.18 -11.57
CA LYS A 41 -26.64 1.83 -11.06
C LYS A 41 -25.30 1.25 -11.53
N ASN A 42 -24.97 1.41 -12.81
CA ASN A 42 -23.69 0.95 -13.35
C ASN A 42 -22.52 1.71 -12.72
N TRP A 43 -22.63 3.03 -12.60
CA TRP A 43 -21.60 3.86 -11.98
C TRP A 43 -21.39 3.51 -10.50
N VAL A 44 -22.46 3.36 -9.72
CA VAL A 44 -22.39 2.92 -8.32
C VAL A 44 -21.76 1.52 -8.22
N GLY A 45 -22.15 0.60 -9.10
CA GLY A 45 -21.61 -0.76 -9.13
C GLY A 45 -20.11 -0.80 -9.42
N GLU A 46 -19.65 -0.08 -10.44
CA GLU A 46 -18.22 0.03 -10.75
C GLU A 46 -17.45 0.73 -9.63
N HIS A 47 -17.99 1.80 -9.04
CA HIS A 47 -17.32 2.50 -7.96
C HIS A 47 -17.17 1.64 -6.68
N LEU A 48 -18.21 0.87 -6.31
CA LEU A 48 -18.15 -0.09 -5.21
C LEU A 48 -17.12 -1.20 -5.48
N LYS A 49 -17.11 -1.74 -6.71
CA LYS A 49 -16.14 -2.75 -7.12
C LYS A 49 -14.71 -2.22 -7.03
N MET A 50 -14.45 -1.00 -7.50
CA MET A 50 -13.12 -0.37 -7.42
C MET A 50 -12.69 -0.15 -5.97
N ARG A 51 -13.60 0.29 -5.08
CA ARG A 51 -13.31 0.44 -3.65
C ARG A 51 -12.98 -0.90 -2.98
N LEU A 52 -13.75 -1.95 -3.26
CA LEU A 52 -13.50 -3.29 -2.72
C LEU A 52 -12.16 -3.85 -3.20
N LEU A 53 -11.83 -3.67 -4.48
CA LEU A 53 -10.55 -4.10 -5.03
C LEU A 53 -9.36 -3.34 -4.40
N ALA A 54 -9.51 -2.03 -4.19
CA ALA A 54 -8.48 -1.22 -3.52
C ALA A 54 -8.27 -1.70 -2.07
N GLU A 55 -9.35 -1.96 -1.33
CA GLU A 55 -9.26 -2.45 0.05
C GLU A 55 -8.64 -3.85 0.14
N MET A 56 -9.04 -4.76 -0.74
CA MET A 56 -8.43 -6.11 -0.81
C MET A 56 -6.94 -6.04 -1.16
N LYS A 57 -6.55 -5.16 -2.10
CA LYS A 57 -5.13 -4.97 -2.47
C LYS A 57 -4.32 -4.46 -1.28
N ARG A 58 -4.87 -3.49 -0.54
CA ARG A 58 -4.25 -2.93 0.68
C ARG A 58 -4.05 -3.98 1.77
N GLN A 59 -5.06 -4.81 2.03
CA GLN A 59 -4.96 -5.90 3.00
C GLN A 59 -3.88 -6.89 2.59
N SER A 60 -3.88 -7.31 1.32
CA SER A 60 -2.86 -8.21 0.78
C SER A 60 -1.44 -7.67 0.92
N LEU A 61 -1.22 -6.38 0.64
CA LEU A 61 0.09 -5.74 0.76
C LEU A 61 0.56 -5.67 2.22
N THR A 62 -0.37 -5.38 3.13
CA THR A 62 -0.05 -5.33 4.57
C THR A 62 0.34 -6.71 5.10
N ASP A 63 -0.37 -7.75 4.68
CA ASP A 63 -0.07 -9.13 5.07
C ASP A 63 1.31 -9.59 4.55
N GLU A 64 1.67 -9.17 3.34
CA GLU A 64 2.98 -9.44 2.73
C GLU A 64 4.13 -8.80 3.55
N ILE A 65 4.00 -7.52 3.90
CA ILE A 65 4.98 -6.79 4.72
C ILE A 65 5.14 -7.44 6.09
N LEU A 66 4.03 -7.76 6.76
CA LEU A 66 4.09 -8.43 8.07
C LEU A 66 4.70 -9.83 8.00
N ALA A 67 4.54 -10.52 6.87
CA ALA A 67 5.21 -11.80 6.65
C ALA A 67 6.73 -11.63 6.47
N ASP A 68 7.16 -10.59 5.77
CA ASP A 68 8.56 -10.25 5.60
C ASP A 68 9.22 -9.82 6.92
N HIS A 69 8.59 -8.96 7.73
CA HIS A 69 9.07 -8.59 9.07
C HIS A 69 9.34 -9.84 9.92
N ARG A 70 8.41 -10.80 9.93
CA ARG A 70 8.60 -12.07 10.65
C ARG A 70 9.78 -12.88 10.11
N ALA A 71 9.97 -12.91 8.80
CA ALA A 71 11.08 -13.61 8.18
C ALA A 71 12.42 -12.96 8.52
N ILE A 72 12.51 -11.63 8.48
CA ILE A 72 13.68 -10.84 8.86
C ILE A 72 14.05 -11.12 10.32
N LEU A 73 13.08 -11.04 11.24
CA LEU A 73 13.31 -11.32 12.66
C LEU A 73 13.75 -12.78 12.91
N GLY A 74 13.23 -13.73 12.11
CA GLY A 74 13.67 -15.11 12.13
C GLY A 74 15.13 -15.28 11.69
N ASP A 75 15.53 -14.60 10.61
CA ASP A 75 16.91 -14.60 10.10
C ASP A 75 17.87 -13.97 11.12
N LEU A 76 17.46 -12.88 11.80
CA LEU A 76 18.21 -12.28 12.90
C LEU A 76 18.42 -13.26 14.06
N GLY A 77 17.36 -13.90 14.54
CA GLY A 77 17.46 -14.84 15.65
C GLY A 77 18.36 -16.04 15.34
N ARG A 78 18.35 -16.52 14.09
CA ARG A 78 19.26 -17.58 13.64
C ARG A 78 20.72 -17.13 13.67
N LEU A 79 21.02 -15.95 13.15
CA LEU A 79 22.37 -15.38 13.15
C LEU A 79 22.88 -15.13 14.58
N GLU A 80 22.03 -14.60 15.47
CA GLU A 80 22.35 -14.42 16.88
C GLU A 80 22.70 -15.75 17.55
N GLY A 81 21.89 -16.79 17.32
CA GLY A 81 22.15 -18.13 17.86
C GLY A 81 23.49 -18.71 17.39
N LEU A 82 23.79 -18.58 16.10
CA LEU A 82 25.07 -19.06 15.54
C LEU A 82 26.26 -18.29 16.13
N LEU A 83 26.19 -16.97 16.20
CA LEU A 83 27.27 -16.14 16.75
C LEU A 83 27.45 -16.35 18.25
N ALA A 84 26.37 -16.60 18.99
CA ALA A 84 26.43 -16.89 20.43
C ALA A 84 26.98 -18.30 20.75
N ALA A 85 26.73 -19.28 19.88
CA ALA A 85 27.18 -20.67 20.07
C ALA A 85 28.70 -20.87 19.99
N SER A 86 29.45 -19.89 19.48
CA SER A 86 30.91 -19.97 19.36
C SER A 86 31.62 -18.81 20.09
N PRO A 87 31.55 -18.79 21.44
CA PRO A 87 32.20 -17.77 22.23
C PRO A 87 33.72 -17.85 22.05
N GLY A 88 34.29 -16.92 21.28
CA GLY A 88 35.72 -16.87 20.99
C GLY A 88 36.13 -17.33 19.58
N GLY A 89 35.18 -17.62 18.68
CA GLY A 89 35.45 -17.82 17.25
C GLY A 89 36.11 -19.14 16.84
N ALA A 90 36.30 -20.08 17.77
CA ALA A 90 37.06 -21.30 17.50
C ALA A 90 36.33 -22.31 16.58
N GLU A 91 35.01 -22.21 16.39
CA GLU A 91 34.23 -23.18 15.61
C GLU A 91 33.10 -22.54 14.77
N LEU A 92 33.14 -21.23 14.51
CA LEU A 92 32.18 -20.62 13.59
C LEU A 92 32.41 -21.16 12.18
N SER A 93 31.39 -21.80 11.61
CA SER A 93 31.35 -21.99 10.17
C SER A 93 31.17 -20.62 9.52
N CYS A 94 32.27 -19.92 9.23
CA CYS A 94 32.26 -18.61 8.58
C CYS A 94 31.44 -18.63 7.28
N ALA A 95 31.45 -19.76 6.56
CA ALA A 95 30.64 -19.96 5.38
C ALA A 95 29.12 -19.91 5.67
N GLU A 96 28.65 -20.47 6.79
CA GLU A 96 27.23 -20.40 7.14
C GLU A 96 26.82 -19.00 7.59
N VAL A 97 27.64 -18.33 8.40
CA VAL A 97 27.39 -16.94 8.82
C VAL A 97 27.34 -16.01 7.62
N GLN A 98 28.32 -16.11 6.71
CA GLN A 98 28.37 -15.32 5.48
C GLN A 98 27.13 -15.56 4.63
N ARG A 99 26.75 -16.83 4.39
CA ARG A 99 25.55 -17.17 3.61
C ARG A 99 24.28 -16.58 4.20
N LEU A 100 24.15 -16.60 5.53
CA LEU A 100 22.98 -16.05 6.21
C LEU A 100 22.96 -14.52 6.20
N LEU A 101 24.10 -13.86 6.38
CA LEU A 101 24.21 -12.40 6.25
C LEU A 101 23.85 -11.94 4.84
N GLN A 102 24.36 -12.62 3.81
CA GLN A 102 24.01 -12.32 2.41
C GLN A 102 22.50 -12.54 2.14
N SER A 103 21.92 -13.61 2.71
CA SER A 103 20.48 -13.87 2.62
C SER A 103 19.66 -12.77 3.29
N LEU A 104 20.04 -12.37 4.51
CA LEU A 104 19.38 -11.30 5.25
C LEU A 104 19.47 -9.98 4.49
N ARG A 105 20.66 -9.61 4.01
CA ARG A 105 20.87 -8.40 3.20
C ARG A 105 19.97 -8.38 1.97
N LYS A 106 19.91 -9.49 1.22
CA LYS A 106 19.06 -9.60 0.04
C LYS A 106 17.59 -9.45 0.38
N ARG A 107 17.14 -10.03 1.50
CA ARG A 107 15.77 -9.90 1.99
C ARG A 107 15.46 -8.45 2.34
N LEU A 108 16.33 -7.78 3.11
CA LEU A 108 16.15 -6.37 3.46
C LEU A 108 16.04 -5.48 2.23
N ALA A 109 16.90 -5.69 1.23
CA ALA A 109 16.84 -4.90 0.00
C ALA A 109 15.52 -5.08 -0.75
N ALA A 110 15.02 -6.32 -0.85
CA ALA A 110 13.73 -6.60 -1.48
C ALA A 110 12.55 -6.05 -0.67
N HIS A 111 12.63 -6.15 0.66
CA HIS A 111 11.63 -5.66 1.58
C HIS A 111 11.50 -4.14 1.52
N PHE A 112 12.62 -3.42 1.66
CA PHE A 112 12.63 -1.96 1.54
C PHE A 112 12.11 -1.54 0.15
N GLU A 113 12.56 -2.15 -0.94
CA GLU A 113 12.04 -1.83 -2.29
C GLU A 113 10.51 -1.98 -2.39
N LEU A 114 9.93 -3.00 -1.73
CA LEU A 114 8.48 -3.19 -1.68
C LEU A 114 7.79 -2.06 -0.90
N GLU A 115 8.38 -1.58 0.18
CA GLU A 115 7.81 -0.49 0.98
C GLU A 115 7.92 0.87 0.29
N GLU A 116 9.06 1.14 -0.36
CA GLU A 116 9.35 2.40 -1.06
C GLU A 116 8.63 2.47 -2.42
N SER A 117 8.93 1.53 -3.32
CA SER A 117 8.46 1.53 -4.71
C SER A 117 7.18 0.71 -4.91
N GLY A 118 6.89 -0.23 -4.01
CA GLY A 118 5.62 -0.97 -4.02
C GLY A 118 4.43 -0.15 -3.53
N GLY A 119 4.67 1.10 -3.10
CA GLY A 119 3.65 2.11 -2.83
C GLY A 119 3.06 2.04 -1.43
N LYS A 120 3.66 1.29 -0.50
CA LYS A 120 3.14 1.20 0.87
C LYS A 120 3.23 2.54 1.59
N PHE A 121 4.42 3.13 1.60
CA PHE A 121 4.63 4.42 2.25
C PHE A 121 3.94 5.57 1.50
N GLU A 122 3.81 5.45 0.17
CA GLU A 122 2.97 6.35 -0.62
C GLU A 122 1.51 6.29 -0.15
N GLU A 123 0.94 5.09 0.00
CA GLU A 123 -0.43 4.93 0.50
C GLU A 123 -0.61 5.48 1.93
N VAL A 124 0.35 5.22 2.82
CA VAL A 124 0.33 5.75 4.19
C VAL A 124 0.32 7.28 4.17
N THR A 125 1.17 7.92 3.37
CA THR A 125 1.28 9.39 3.32
C THR A 125 0.15 10.05 2.53
N GLU A 126 -0.44 9.38 1.53
CA GLU A 126 -1.66 9.83 0.85
C GLU A 126 -2.85 9.86 1.82
N PHE A 127 -2.97 8.84 2.67
CA PHE A 127 -4.05 8.72 3.64
C PHE A 127 -3.84 9.59 4.89
N ARG A 128 -2.60 9.68 5.36
CA ARG A 128 -2.19 10.38 6.59
C ARG A 128 -0.97 11.26 6.32
N PRO A 129 -1.16 12.46 5.72
CA PRO A 129 -0.06 13.36 5.39
C PRO A 129 0.80 13.79 6.59
N GLU A 130 0.29 13.68 7.81
CA GLU A 130 1.05 13.90 9.05
C GLU A 130 2.28 12.98 9.19
N PHE A 131 2.26 11.79 8.56
CA PHE A 131 3.37 10.83 8.59
C PHE A 131 4.49 11.11 7.58
N ASN A 132 4.35 12.10 6.70
CA ASN A 132 5.36 12.43 5.68
C ASN A 132 6.78 12.54 6.24
N ARG A 133 6.96 13.19 7.40
CA ARG A 133 8.28 13.35 8.01
C ARG A 133 8.84 12.04 8.56
N GLN A 134 7.99 11.19 9.12
CA GLN A 134 8.40 9.91 9.68
C GLN A 134 8.77 8.93 8.57
N VAL A 135 7.96 8.86 7.52
CA VAL A 135 8.24 8.08 6.30
C VAL A 135 9.55 8.54 5.64
N ALA A 136 9.79 9.85 5.55
CA ALA A 136 11.07 10.37 5.06
C ALA A 136 12.27 9.91 5.90
N ALA A 137 12.11 9.81 7.22
CA ALA A 137 13.16 9.28 8.10
C ALA A 137 13.38 7.78 7.90
N LEU A 138 12.32 6.99 7.66
CA LEU A 138 12.43 5.56 7.36
C LEU A 138 13.25 5.31 6.09
N TYR A 139 13.05 6.09 5.03
CA TYR A 139 13.89 5.98 3.82
C TYR A 139 15.39 6.18 4.09
N GLU A 140 15.76 7.10 4.98
CA GLU A 140 17.16 7.26 5.36
C GLU A 140 17.66 6.10 6.24
N GLU A 141 16.81 5.60 7.15
CA GLU A 141 17.09 4.41 7.96
C GLU A 141 17.34 3.18 7.06
N HIS A 142 16.54 2.97 6.01
CA HIS A 142 16.73 1.87 5.04
C HIS A 142 18.11 1.89 4.40
N ARG A 143 18.53 3.06 3.89
CA ARG A 143 19.83 3.23 3.24
C ARG A 143 20.97 2.93 4.21
N GLU A 144 20.86 3.42 5.44
CA GLU A 144 21.87 3.17 6.46
C GLU A 144 21.91 1.69 6.90
N LEU A 145 20.76 1.05 7.06
CA LEU A 145 20.65 -0.37 7.39
C LEU A 145 21.24 -1.24 6.28
N LEU A 146 20.94 -0.96 5.00
CA LEU A 146 21.54 -1.69 3.87
C LEU A 146 23.06 -1.50 3.82
N ARG A 147 23.55 -0.27 3.99
CA ARG A 147 24.99 0.01 4.03
C ARG A 147 25.69 -0.77 5.15
N ARG A 148 25.06 -0.87 6.32
CA ARG A 148 25.59 -1.66 7.45
C ARG A 148 25.53 -3.16 7.19
N ALA A 149 24.45 -3.65 6.58
CA ALA A 149 24.33 -5.05 6.17
C ALA A 149 25.43 -5.44 5.16
N ASP A 150 25.73 -4.55 4.20
CA ASP A 150 26.85 -4.71 3.26
C ASP A 150 28.20 -4.77 4.02
N GLY A 151 28.44 -3.85 4.94
CA GLY A 151 29.65 -3.87 5.77
C GLY A 151 29.79 -5.12 6.64
N LEU A 152 28.69 -5.71 7.12
CA LEU A 152 28.71 -7.00 7.82
C LEU A 152 29.07 -8.16 6.89
N CYS A 153 28.56 -8.15 5.65
CA CYS A 153 28.92 -9.16 4.65
C CYS A 153 30.41 -9.08 4.32
N GLU A 154 30.93 -7.87 4.08
CA GLU A 154 32.36 -7.62 3.83
C GLU A 154 33.22 -8.08 5.01
N LEU A 155 32.82 -7.74 6.24
CA LEU A 155 33.54 -8.13 7.44
C LEU A 155 33.61 -9.66 7.59
N ALA A 156 32.50 -10.36 7.34
CA ALA A 156 32.41 -11.82 7.39
C ALA A 156 33.25 -12.52 6.30
N GLU A 157 33.57 -11.82 5.21
CA GLU A 157 34.41 -12.34 4.12
C GLU A 157 35.91 -12.20 4.41
N THR A 158 36.29 -11.34 5.36
CA THR A 158 37.70 -11.15 5.71
C THR A 158 38.28 -12.39 6.39
N PRO A 159 39.55 -12.76 6.11
CA PRO A 159 40.24 -13.82 6.85
C PRO A 159 40.28 -13.57 8.36
N ALA A 160 40.38 -12.29 8.76
CA ALA A 160 40.38 -11.88 10.16
C ALA A 160 39.11 -12.29 10.91
N SER A 161 37.96 -12.41 10.22
CA SER A 161 36.71 -12.88 10.82
C SER A 161 36.79 -14.33 11.33
N GLN A 162 37.73 -15.13 10.83
CA GLN A 162 38.00 -16.50 11.29
C GLN A 162 38.87 -16.52 12.55
N GLU A 163 39.55 -15.42 12.86
CA GLU A 163 40.31 -15.28 14.09
C GLU A 163 39.39 -14.85 15.24
N ALA A 164 39.72 -15.26 16.46
CA ALA A 164 38.92 -14.96 17.65
C ALA A 164 38.61 -13.46 17.84
N SER A 165 39.55 -12.58 17.47
CA SER A 165 39.39 -11.11 17.54
C SER A 165 38.42 -10.58 16.49
N GLY A 166 38.50 -11.05 15.25
CA GLY A 166 37.60 -10.64 14.18
C GLY A 166 36.21 -11.24 14.34
N ALA A 167 36.09 -12.49 14.80
CA ALA A 167 34.81 -13.11 15.15
C ALA A 167 34.06 -12.29 16.21
N ARG A 168 34.75 -11.83 17.27
CA ARG A 168 34.16 -10.93 18.28
C ARG A 168 33.75 -9.57 17.70
N THR A 169 34.54 -9.05 16.76
CA THR A 169 34.23 -7.78 16.09
C THR A 169 32.97 -7.92 15.24
N LEU A 170 32.87 -8.99 14.46
CA LEU A 170 31.68 -9.32 13.65
C LEU A 170 30.45 -9.51 14.54
N GLN A 171 30.57 -10.29 15.62
CA GLN A 171 29.47 -10.51 16.56
C GLN A 171 28.95 -9.20 17.14
N ARG A 172 29.82 -8.33 17.64
CA ARG A 172 29.43 -7.04 18.19
C ARG A 172 28.76 -6.16 17.14
N ALA A 173 29.36 -6.02 15.97
CA ALA A 173 28.81 -5.22 14.89
C ALA A 173 27.42 -5.72 14.46
N PHE A 174 27.25 -7.05 14.40
CA PHE A 174 25.98 -7.67 14.09
C PHE A 174 24.93 -7.43 15.20
N LEU A 175 25.29 -7.53 16.48
CA LEU A 175 24.35 -7.29 17.58
C LEU A 175 23.87 -5.83 17.61
N GLU A 176 24.75 -4.87 17.34
CA GLU A 176 24.40 -3.46 17.19
C GLU A 176 23.44 -3.26 16.02
N PHE A 177 23.76 -3.85 14.86
CA PHE A 177 22.88 -3.83 13.68
C PHE A 177 21.51 -4.45 13.96
N ALA A 178 21.46 -5.61 14.62
CA ALA A 178 20.22 -6.31 14.94
C ALA A 178 19.34 -5.53 15.92
N ALA A 179 19.94 -4.79 16.87
CA ALA A 179 19.21 -3.91 17.77
C ALA A 179 18.56 -2.75 17.03
N ASP A 180 19.30 -2.12 16.12
CA ASP A 180 18.82 -1.00 15.31
C ASP A 180 17.75 -1.42 14.31
N LEU A 181 17.93 -2.56 13.63
CA LEU A 181 16.92 -3.11 12.73
C LEU A 181 15.62 -3.42 13.48
N ARG A 182 15.68 -4.02 14.68
CA ARG A 182 14.46 -4.22 15.49
C ARG A 182 13.79 -2.94 15.91
N LEU A 183 14.55 -1.88 16.15
CA LEU A 183 13.99 -0.57 16.48
C LEU A 183 13.27 0.03 15.27
N HIS A 184 13.89 -0.07 14.10
CA HIS A 184 13.31 0.34 12.83
C HIS A 184 11.98 -0.38 12.54
N GLU A 185 11.95 -1.71 12.61
CA GLU A 185 10.75 -2.53 12.39
C GLU A 185 9.60 -2.18 13.34
N ARG A 186 9.91 -1.76 14.58
CA ARG A 186 8.89 -1.28 15.53
C ARG A 186 8.29 0.05 15.09
N LYS A 187 9.13 1.01 14.67
CA LYS A 187 8.64 2.31 14.20
C LYS A 187 7.72 2.16 12.99
N GLU A 188 8.09 1.28 12.06
CA GLU A 188 7.26 0.99 10.88
C GLU A 188 5.93 0.36 11.25
N ASN A 189 5.96 -0.66 12.11
CA ASN A 189 4.73 -1.27 12.60
C ASN A 189 3.84 -0.25 13.32
N ASP A 190 4.42 0.66 14.12
CA ASP A 190 3.66 1.72 14.77
C ASP A 190 2.98 2.64 13.75
N ILE A 191 3.70 3.08 12.70
CA ILE A 191 3.15 3.93 11.63
C ILE A 191 2.06 3.21 10.85
N ILE A 192 2.28 1.96 10.47
CA ILE A 192 1.31 1.14 9.73
C ILE A 192 0.06 0.96 10.59
N LEU A 193 0.20 0.54 11.85
CA LEU A 193 -0.92 0.33 12.75
C LEU A 193 -1.68 1.63 13.00
N GLU A 194 -1.00 2.75 13.24
CA GLU A 194 -1.66 4.03 13.48
C GLU A 194 -2.40 4.53 12.23
N ALA A 195 -1.82 4.34 11.04
CA ALA A 195 -2.45 4.72 9.77
C ALA A 195 -3.75 3.94 9.50
N TYR A 196 -3.79 2.64 9.80
CA TYR A 196 -4.93 1.78 9.48
C TYR A 196 -5.94 1.57 10.63
N LEU A 197 -5.52 1.63 11.90
CA LEU A 197 -6.43 1.41 13.04
C LEU A 197 -7.17 2.68 13.48
N THR A 198 -6.59 3.87 13.30
CA THR A 198 -7.21 5.14 13.69
C THR A 198 -8.39 5.54 12.78
N ASP A 199 -8.56 4.86 11.65
CA ASP A 199 -9.68 5.08 10.72
C ASP A 199 -11.00 4.42 11.17
N VAL A 200 -10.96 3.47 12.11
CA VAL A 200 -12.17 2.74 12.56
C VAL A 200 -13.03 3.58 13.55
N GLY A 201 -12.61 4.81 13.89
CA GLY A 201 -13.15 5.58 15.02
C GLY A 201 -14.10 6.74 14.73
N THR A 202 -14.34 7.14 13.48
CA THR A 202 -15.07 8.40 13.15
C THR A 202 -16.47 8.22 12.55
N ALA A 203 -17.18 7.17 12.95
CA ALA A 203 -18.63 7.08 12.80
C ALA A 203 -19.31 7.25 14.16
N GLY A 204 -19.37 8.49 14.65
CA GLY A 204 -20.08 8.91 15.85
C GLY A 204 -20.76 10.25 15.64
#